data_AF-A0A951M3Z2-F1
#
_entry.id   AF-A0A951M3Z2-F1
#
_cell.length_a   1.000
_cell.length_b   1.000
_cell.length_c   1.000
_cell.angle_alpha   90.00
_cell.angle_beta   90.00
_cell.angle_gamma   90.00
#
_symmetry.space_group_name_H-M   'P 1'
#
loop_
_entity.id
_entity.type
_entity.pdbx_description
1 polymer ?
#
loop_
_entity_poly.entity_id
_entity_poly.type
_entity_poly.pdbx_seq_one_letter_code
_entity_poly.pdbx_strand_id
1 'polypeptide(L)'
;VVMIYRNDRFLRGGDHSPYVQNGFAAVRITEMNENYYHQHQNVRLENGIQYGDLPEFMDFEYLRKNTAMNLSNLANLAKSPTMPEEVRVEVRRLSNYTSLSWKAPKAGKVKGYYVLMRETTSPVWQKKFFTSQTEYNLPYSKDNYFFAVQSVSETGNEGLAVVPGVSGR
;
A
#
# COMPACT_ATOMS: atom_id res chain seq x y z
N VAL A 1 -4.64 -11.66 -9.01
CA VAL A 1 -3.81 -10.46 -8.73
C VAL A 1 -2.45 -10.93 -8.25
N VAL A 2 -1.37 -10.41 -8.83
CA VAL A 2 0.01 -10.77 -8.49
C VAL A 2 0.76 -9.48 -8.16
N MET A 3 1.63 -9.52 -7.14
CA MET A 3 2.45 -8.37 -6.76
C MET A 3 3.76 -8.35 -7.55
N ILE A 4 4.12 -7.18 -8.09
CA ILE A 4 5.34 -6.97 -8.89
C ILE A 4 6.10 -5.79 -8.27
N TYR A 5 7.34 -6.03 -7.81
CA TYR A 5 8.22 -5.04 -7.18
C TYR A 5 9.07 -4.23 -8.16
N ARG A 6 8.57 -4.08 -9.38
CA ARG A 6 9.18 -3.21 -10.38
C ARG A 6 8.36 -1.94 -10.45
N ASN A 7 9.03 -0.79 -10.49
CA ASN A 7 8.33 0.49 -10.58
C ASN A 7 7.40 0.54 -11.81
N ASP A 8 7.87 0.05 -12.96
CA ASP A 8 7.03 -0.13 -14.16
C ASP A 8 7.59 -1.22 -15.08
N ARG A 9 6.84 -1.61 -16.11
CA ARG A 9 7.31 -2.48 -17.20
C ARG A 9 8.30 -1.72 -18.08
N PHE A 10 9.17 -2.45 -18.79
CA PHE A 10 10.12 -1.82 -19.71
C PHE A 10 9.41 -1.01 -20.79
N LEU A 11 9.97 0.15 -21.12
CA LEU A 11 9.39 1.12 -22.07
C LEU A 11 8.00 1.66 -21.66
N ARG A 12 7.61 1.49 -20.40
CA ARG A 12 6.38 2.03 -19.83
C ARG A 12 6.69 3.08 -18.76
N GLY A 13 5.71 3.94 -18.55
CA GLY A 13 5.62 4.88 -17.45
C GLY A 13 4.17 4.99 -17.00
N GLY A 14 3.95 5.70 -15.92
CA GLY A 14 2.62 5.98 -15.41
C GLY A 14 2.65 7.09 -14.37
N ASP A 15 1.47 7.65 -14.12
CA ASP A 15 1.29 8.80 -13.22
C ASP A 15 1.70 8.50 -11.77
N HIS A 16 1.85 7.23 -11.40
CA HIS A 16 2.34 6.84 -10.07
C HIS A 16 3.82 7.18 -9.86
N SER A 17 4.63 7.27 -10.92
CA SER A 17 6.09 7.39 -10.79
C SER A 17 6.53 8.68 -10.07
N PRO A 18 6.00 9.87 -10.40
CA PRO A 18 6.32 11.09 -9.64
C PRO A 18 5.95 11.01 -8.16
N TYR A 19 4.84 10.32 -7.80
CA TYR A 19 4.45 10.14 -6.40
C TYR A 19 5.44 9.27 -5.65
N VAL A 20 5.84 8.14 -6.23
CA VAL A 20 6.87 7.25 -5.65
C VAL A 20 8.18 8.01 -5.43
N GLN A 21 8.62 8.81 -6.42
CA GLN A 21 9.85 9.60 -6.32
C GLN A 21 9.80 10.66 -5.22
N ASN A 22 8.60 11.17 -4.89
CA ASN A 22 8.39 12.10 -3.78
C ASN A 22 8.13 11.38 -2.44
N GLY A 23 8.32 10.05 -2.37
CA GLY A 23 8.20 9.27 -1.14
C GLY A 23 6.77 8.91 -0.75
N PHE A 24 5.78 9.12 -1.63
CA PHE A 24 4.41 8.69 -1.37
C PHE A 24 4.27 7.19 -1.64
N ALA A 25 3.46 6.52 -0.82
CA ALA A 25 2.98 5.18 -1.15
C ALA A 25 2.07 5.27 -2.39
N ALA A 26 2.50 4.66 -3.49
CA ALA A 26 1.71 4.58 -4.71
C ALA A 26 1.64 3.13 -5.19
N VAL A 27 0.43 2.70 -5.53
CA VAL A 27 0.16 1.36 -6.06
C VAL A 27 -0.46 1.52 -7.45
N ARG A 28 0.12 0.85 -8.43
CA ARG A 28 -0.43 0.76 -9.77
C ARG A 28 -1.11 -0.60 -9.95
N ILE A 29 -2.35 -0.58 -10.41
CA ILE A 29 -3.09 -1.78 -10.83
C ILE A 29 -3.11 -1.76 -12.36
N THR A 30 -2.60 -2.80 -12.99
CA THR A 30 -2.47 -2.83 -14.46
C THR A 30 -2.61 -4.27 -14.94
N GLU A 31 -3.12 -4.44 -16.15
CA GLU A 31 -3.15 -5.74 -16.81
C GLU A 31 -1.73 -6.20 -17.11
N MET A 32 -1.40 -7.42 -16.73
CA MET A 32 -0.06 -7.96 -16.96
C MET A 32 0.14 -8.40 -18.41
N ASN A 33 -0.95 -8.81 -19.07
CA ASN A 33 -0.96 -9.30 -20.44
C ASN A 33 -1.65 -8.29 -21.37
N GLU A 34 -0.88 -7.37 -21.95
CA GLU A 34 -1.42 -6.41 -22.90
C GLU A 34 -1.80 -7.08 -24.23
N ASN A 35 -2.95 -6.66 -24.78
CA ASN A 35 -3.30 -6.99 -26.14
C ASN A 35 -2.85 -5.85 -27.07
N TYR A 36 -1.76 -6.09 -27.82
CA TYR A 36 -1.15 -5.11 -28.71
C TYR A 36 -1.98 -4.78 -29.97
N TYR A 37 -3.04 -5.54 -30.26
CA TYR A 37 -3.98 -5.17 -31.33
C TYR A 37 -4.91 -4.01 -30.92
N HIS A 38 -5.11 -3.82 -29.61
CA HIS A 38 -6.00 -2.78 -29.09
C HIS A 38 -5.23 -1.66 -28.39
N GLN A 39 -4.05 -1.94 -27.85
CA GLN A 39 -3.26 -0.94 -27.16
C GLN A 39 -2.50 0.01 -28.12
N HIS A 40 -2.71 1.32 -27.99
CA HIS A 40 -2.01 2.35 -28.78
C HIS A 40 -2.13 2.14 -30.30
N GLN A 41 -3.28 1.64 -30.75
CA GLN A 41 -3.56 1.39 -32.16
C GLN A 41 -4.61 2.35 -32.69
N ASN A 42 -4.42 2.80 -33.94
CA ASN A 42 -5.49 3.44 -34.69
C ASN A 42 -6.52 2.39 -35.10
N VAL A 43 -7.79 2.80 -35.10
CA VAL A 43 -8.91 1.96 -35.54
C VAL A 43 -8.74 1.63 -37.02
N ARG A 44 -8.57 0.36 -37.34
CA ARG A 44 -8.47 -0.14 -38.73
C ARG A 44 -8.78 -1.63 -38.79
N LEU A 45 -9.14 -2.10 -39.99
CA LEU A 45 -9.21 -3.51 -40.32
C LEU A 45 -8.04 -3.83 -41.26
N GLU A 46 -7.17 -4.75 -40.85
CA GLU A 46 -5.99 -5.13 -41.63
C GLU A 46 -5.83 -6.64 -41.58
N ASN A 47 -5.78 -7.29 -42.76
CA ASN A 47 -5.66 -8.75 -42.88
C ASN A 47 -6.70 -9.53 -42.06
N GLY A 48 -7.91 -8.99 -41.92
CA GLY A 48 -9.00 -9.59 -41.12
C GLY A 48 -8.89 -9.36 -39.61
N ILE A 49 -7.91 -8.61 -39.13
CA ILE A 49 -7.74 -8.26 -37.71
C ILE A 49 -8.27 -6.84 -37.48
N GLN A 50 -9.21 -6.69 -36.55
CA GLN A 50 -9.70 -5.39 -36.10
C GLN A 50 -8.76 -4.82 -35.04
N TYR A 51 -8.12 -3.70 -35.36
CA TYR A 51 -7.24 -2.96 -34.45
C TYR A 51 -7.98 -1.79 -33.80
N GLY A 52 -7.42 -1.31 -32.68
CA GLY A 52 -7.89 -0.15 -31.94
C GLY A 52 -8.53 -0.52 -30.60
N ASP A 53 -8.56 0.45 -29.69
CA ASP A 53 -9.20 0.34 -28.38
C ASP A 53 -10.68 0.73 -28.52
N LEU A 54 -11.55 -0.28 -28.64
CA LEU A 54 -12.98 -0.09 -28.91
C LEU A 54 -13.85 -0.70 -27.80
N PRO A 55 -15.05 -0.16 -27.53
CA PRO A 55 -15.96 -0.69 -26.51
C PRO A 55 -16.31 -2.18 -26.66
N GLU A 56 -16.30 -2.72 -27.88
CA GLU A 56 -16.55 -4.15 -28.14
C GLU A 56 -15.46 -5.08 -27.58
N PHE A 57 -14.25 -4.57 -27.34
CA PHE A 57 -13.14 -5.32 -26.72
C PHE A 57 -13.07 -5.13 -25.21
N MET A 58 -13.97 -4.33 -24.63
CA MET A 58 -14.02 -4.09 -23.19
C MET A 58 -14.78 -5.18 -22.45
N ASP A 59 -14.13 -5.79 -21.47
CA ASP A 59 -14.82 -6.53 -20.42
C ASP A 59 -15.33 -5.56 -19.35
N PHE A 60 -16.61 -5.21 -19.45
CA PHE A 60 -17.27 -4.31 -18.50
C PHE A 60 -17.39 -4.89 -17.09
N GLU A 61 -17.42 -6.21 -16.94
CA GLU A 61 -17.45 -6.85 -15.61
C GLU A 61 -16.07 -6.78 -14.94
N TYR A 62 -14.99 -6.95 -15.71
CA TYR A 62 -13.64 -6.70 -15.23
C TYR A 62 -13.43 -5.22 -14.86
N LEU A 63 -13.88 -4.29 -15.71
CA LEU A 63 -13.86 -2.86 -15.41
C LEU A 63 -14.58 -2.56 -14.10
N ARG A 64 -15.81 -3.08 -13.92
CA ARG A 64 -16.61 -2.90 -12.70
C ARG A 64 -15.86 -3.38 -11.45
N LYS A 65 -15.20 -4.53 -11.50
CA LYS A 65 -14.39 -5.07 -10.39
C LYS A 65 -13.20 -4.16 -10.06
N ASN A 66 -12.49 -3.67 -11.07
CA ASN A 66 -11.37 -2.74 -10.89
C ASN A 66 -11.83 -1.41 -10.29
N THR A 67 -12.96 -0.87 -10.75
CA THR A 67 -13.57 0.34 -10.18
C THR A 67 -13.98 0.12 -8.72
N ALA A 68 -14.63 -1.00 -8.40
CA ALA A 68 -15.04 -1.31 -7.04
C ALA A 68 -13.85 -1.43 -6.08
N MET A 69 -12.74 -2.04 -6.53
CA MET A 69 -11.51 -2.13 -5.75
C MET A 69 -10.95 -0.73 -5.42
N ASN A 70 -10.81 0.14 -6.42
CA ASN A 70 -10.34 1.53 -6.21
C ASN A 70 -11.27 2.30 -5.26
N LEU A 71 -12.58 2.20 -5.46
CA LEU A 71 -13.57 2.87 -4.62
C LEU A 71 -13.50 2.38 -3.17
N SER A 72 -13.36 1.07 -2.96
CA SER A 72 -13.26 0.51 -1.61
C SER A 72 -12.04 1.02 -0.84
N ASN A 73 -10.89 1.13 -1.51
CA ASN A 73 -9.67 1.69 -0.91
C ASN A 73 -9.85 3.18 -0.54
N LEU A 74 -10.34 3.99 -1.49
CA LEU A 74 -10.57 5.42 -1.27
C LEU A 74 -11.61 5.67 -0.17
N ALA A 75 -12.69 4.90 -0.16
CA ALA A 75 -13.73 4.99 0.87
C ALA A 75 -13.20 4.62 2.27
N ASN A 76 -12.31 3.62 2.37
CA ASN A 76 -11.65 3.29 3.63
C ASN A 76 -10.71 4.42 4.07
N LEU A 77 -9.83 4.89 3.19
CA LEU A 77 -8.86 5.94 3.51
C LEU A 77 -9.54 7.25 3.91
N ALA A 78 -10.64 7.63 3.22
CA ALA A 78 -11.43 8.82 3.56
C ALA A 78 -12.07 8.76 4.97
N LYS A 79 -12.30 7.55 5.49
CA LYS A 79 -12.85 7.31 6.84
C LYS A 79 -11.78 6.98 7.88
N SER A 80 -10.54 6.80 7.45
CA SER A 80 -9.41 6.49 8.34
C SER A 80 -8.84 7.77 8.96
N PRO A 81 -8.23 7.70 10.15
CA PRO A 81 -7.46 8.81 10.68
C PRO A 81 -6.18 9.01 9.85
N THR A 82 -5.54 10.18 9.95
CA THR A 82 -4.24 10.37 9.31
C THR A 82 -3.17 9.44 9.92
N MET A 83 -2.01 9.37 9.27
CA MET A 83 -0.88 8.57 9.74
C MET A 83 -0.45 8.98 11.16
N PRO A 84 -0.05 8.01 12.01
CA PRO A 84 0.63 8.32 13.26
C PRO A 84 1.95 9.05 12.98
N GLU A 85 2.31 9.99 13.84
CA GLU A 85 3.52 10.80 13.67
C GLU A 85 4.70 10.21 14.45
N GLU A 86 5.93 10.55 14.05
CA GLU A 86 7.16 10.18 14.78
C GLU A 86 7.23 8.70 15.19
N VAL A 87 6.80 7.80 14.29
CA VAL A 87 6.89 6.36 14.52
C VAL A 87 8.37 5.98 14.59
N ARG A 88 8.78 5.44 15.74
CA ARG A 88 10.17 5.17 16.06
C ARG A 88 10.36 3.76 16.60
N VAL A 89 11.50 3.18 16.25
CA VAL A 89 12.02 1.95 16.87
C VAL A 89 13.23 2.28 17.76
N GLU A 90 13.25 1.70 18.96
CA GLU A 90 14.39 1.81 19.87
C GLU A 90 15.53 0.88 19.40
N VAL A 91 16.73 1.45 19.27
CA VAL A 91 17.92 0.73 18.75
C VAL A 91 19.11 0.76 19.70
N ARG A 92 19.09 1.60 20.75
CA ARG A 92 20.21 1.73 21.69
C ARG A 92 20.42 0.46 22.50
N ARG A 93 19.36 -0.33 22.71
CA ARG A 93 19.41 -1.60 23.44
C ARG A 93 19.41 -2.77 22.46
N LEU A 94 20.43 -3.63 22.58
CA LEU A 94 20.48 -4.91 21.88
C LEU A 94 19.59 -5.91 22.63
N SER A 95 18.56 -6.42 21.96
CA SER A 95 17.64 -7.41 22.54
C SER A 95 16.86 -8.15 21.44
N ASN A 96 16.28 -9.30 21.80
CA ASN A 96 15.33 -10.03 20.94
C ASN A 96 13.90 -9.47 20.97
N TYR A 97 13.72 -8.31 21.60
CA TYR A 97 12.46 -7.58 21.66
C TYR A 97 12.53 -6.33 20.78
N THR A 98 11.36 -5.87 20.35
CA THR A 98 11.21 -4.62 19.61
C THR A 98 10.31 -3.70 20.40
N SER A 99 10.84 -2.52 20.73
CA SER A 99 10.09 -1.43 21.36
C SER A 99 9.80 -0.37 20.30
N LEU A 100 8.52 -0.09 20.10
CA LEU A 100 8.03 0.94 19.20
C LEU A 100 7.34 2.04 19.99
N SER A 101 7.47 3.28 19.52
CA SER A 101 6.74 4.44 20.04
C SER A 101 6.32 5.35 18.89
N TRP A 102 5.24 6.08 19.06
CA TRP A 102 4.74 7.03 18.07
C TRP A 102 3.94 8.15 18.76
N LYS A 103 3.59 9.17 17.99
CA LYS A 103 2.65 10.22 18.37
C LYS A 103 1.32 9.99 17.67
N ALA A 104 0.25 10.46 18.32
CA ALA A 104 -1.07 10.43 17.71
C ALA A 104 -1.10 11.24 16.41
N PRO A 105 -1.94 10.87 15.44
CA PRO A 105 -2.13 11.62 14.20
C PRO A 105 -2.59 13.06 14.44
N LYS A 106 -2.21 13.97 13.55
CA LYS A 106 -2.66 15.38 13.58
C LYS A 106 -4.17 15.54 13.35
N ALA A 107 -4.80 14.63 12.62
CA ALA A 107 -6.20 14.73 12.27
C ALA A 107 -6.91 13.37 12.25
N GLY A 108 -8.22 13.42 12.51
CA GLY A 108 -9.09 12.24 12.60
C GLY A 108 -9.22 11.69 14.02
N LYS A 109 -10.37 11.09 14.31
CA LYS A 109 -10.63 10.45 15.61
C LYS A 109 -10.05 9.05 15.63
N VAL A 110 -9.12 8.80 16.54
CA VAL A 110 -8.40 7.52 16.66
C VAL A 110 -9.00 6.68 17.77
N LYS A 111 -9.40 5.45 17.44
CA LYS A 111 -9.78 4.41 18.40
C LYS A 111 -8.56 3.70 18.99
N GLY A 112 -7.52 3.57 18.18
CA GLY A 112 -6.26 2.92 18.54
C GLY A 112 -5.40 2.70 17.30
N TYR A 113 -4.47 1.76 17.42
CA TYR A 113 -3.45 1.49 16.42
C TYR A 113 -3.31 -0.01 16.19
N TYR A 114 -2.99 -0.37 14.96
CA TYR A 114 -2.41 -1.68 14.68
C TYR A 114 -0.90 -1.54 14.51
N VAL A 115 -0.16 -2.37 15.25
CA VAL A 115 1.23 -2.66 14.96
C VAL A 115 1.28 -3.82 13.99
N LEU A 116 1.85 -3.60 12.82
CA LEU A 116 1.99 -4.57 11.74
C LEU A 116 3.37 -5.22 11.82
N MET A 117 3.45 -6.49 11.44
CA MET A 117 4.70 -7.24 11.39
C MET A 117 4.72 -8.17 10.17
N ARG A 118 5.87 -8.27 9.52
CA ARG A 118 6.15 -9.26 8.48
C ARG A 118 7.60 -9.70 8.51
N GLU A 119 7.85 -10.90 8.00
CA GLU A 119 9.19 -11.38 7.69
C GLU A 119 9.85 -10.50 6.63
N THR A 120 11.18 -10.46 6.64
CA THR A 120 11.95 -9.62 5.70
C THR A 120 11.80 -10.02 4.24
N THR A 121 11.42 -11.27 3.98
CA THR A 121 11.18 -11.83 2.64
C THR A 121 9.73 -11.73 2.19
N SER A 122 8.79 -11.44 3.10
CA SER A 122 7.37 -11.47 2.79
C SER A 122 6.91 -10.17 2.14
N PRO A 123 6.15 -10.21 1.04
CA PRO A 123 5.69 -9.02 0.35
C PRO A 123 4.52 -8.29 1.04
N VAL A 124 3.89 -8.93 2.02
CA VAL A 124 2.66 -8.48 2.66
C VAL A 124 2.81 -8.48 4.18
N TRP A 125 2.04 -7.63 4.87
CA TRP A 125 1.92 -7.69 6.33
C TRP A 125 1.29 -9.02 6.74
N GLN A 126 1.93 -9.76 7.65
CA GLN A 126 1.51 -11.12 8.02
C GLN A 126 0.81 -11.17 9.38
N LYS A 127 1.18 -10.27 10.31
CA LYS A 127 0.55 -10.17 11.63
C LYS A 127 0.17 -8.73 11.94
N LYS A 128 -0.89 -8.57 12.74
CA LYS A 128 -1.31 -7.29 13.31
C LYS A 128 -1.67 -7.42 14.79
N PHE A 129 -1.27 -6.42 15.58
CA PHE A 129 -1.50 -6.35 17.03
C PHE A 129 -2.20 -5.04 17.35
N PHE A 130 -3.36 -5.10 18.01
CA PHE A 130 -4.10 -3.89 18.36
C PHE A 130 -3.64 -3.33 19.71
N THR A 131 -3.57 -2.00 19.81
CA THR A 131 -3.36 -1.29 21.06
C THR A 131 -4.03 0.09 21.02
N SER A 132 -4.49 0.59 22.17
CA SER A 132 -4.91 2.00 22.32
C SER A 132 -3.76 2.91 22.79
N GLN A 133 -2.62 2.32 23.15
CA GLN A 133 -1.44 3.05 23.61
C GLN A 133 -0.61 3.57 22.43
N THR A 134 0.32 4.47 22.71
CA THR A 134 1.26 5.04 21.72
C THR A 134 2.66 4.44 21.80
N GLU A 135 2.79 3.35 22.55
CA GLU A 135 3.99 2.54 22.66
C GLU A 135 3.62 1.06 22.67
N TYR A 136 4.54 0.22 22.20
CA TYR A 136 4.30 -1.22 22.15
C TYR A 136 5.60 -2.02 22.16
N ASN A 137 5.66 -3.03 23.04
CA ASN A 137 6.79 -3.94 23.18
C ASN A 137 6.42 -5.32 22.63
N LEU A 138 7.22 -5.81 21.68
CA LEU A 138 7.01 -7.08 20.98
C LEU A 138 8.11 -8.08 21.33
N PRO A 139 7.77 -9.37 21.57
CA PRO A 139 8.74 -10.45 21.73
C PRO A 139 9.29 -10.94 20.38
N TYR A 140 9.62 -10.00 19.49
CA TYR A 140 10.18 -10.26 18.17
C TYR A 140 11.37 -9.33 17.92
N SER A 141 12.45 -9.84 17.36
CA SER A 141 13.64 -9.03 17.06
C SER A 141 13.42 -8.14 15.84
N LYS A 142 13.76 -6.86 15.98
CA LYS A 142 13.80 -5.85 14.90
C LYS A 142 14.76 -6.20 13.76
N ASP A 143 15.71 -7.10 14.02
CA ASP A 143 16.69 -7.54 13.02
C ASP A 143 16.10 -8.61 12.07
N ASN A 144 15.03 -9.30 12.50
CA ASN A 144 14.44 -10.44 11.77
C ASN A 144 13.11 -10.12 11.09
N TYR A 145 12.49 -8.98 11.42
CA TYR A 145 11.16 -8.62 10.96
C TYR A 145 11.08 -7.13 10.61
N PHE A 146 10.22 -6.81 9.65
CA PHE A 146 9.77 -5.45 9.45
C PHE A 146 8.54 -5.17 10.30
N PHE A 147 8.45 -3.93 10.76
CA PHE A 147 7.33 -3.41 11.54
C PHE A 147 6.76 -2.16 10.89
N ALA A 148 5.49 -1.88 11.18
CA ALA A 148 4.86 -0.59 10.89
C ALA A 148 3.74 -0.32 11.88
N VAL A 149 3.28 0.93 11.96
CA VAL A 149 2.14 1.32 12.78
C VAL A 149 1.11 2.02 11.89
N GLN A 150 -0.17 1.68 12.05
CA GLN A 150 -1.28 2.36 11.37
C GLN A 150 -2.36 2.76 12.38
N SER A 151 -2.94 3.94 12.18
CA SER A 151 -4.07 4.43 12.96
C SER A 151 -5.37 3.73 12.56
N VAL A 152 -6.31 3.60 13.49
CA VAL A 152 -7.63 3.01 13.26
C VAL A 152 -8.71 3.96 13.77
N SER A 153 -9.74 4.21 12.96
CA SER A 153 -10.87 5.05 13.37
C SER A 153 -11.81 4.34 14.34
N GLU A 154 -12.75 5.10 14.94
CA GLU A 154 -13.84 4.57 15.78
C GLU A 154 -14.68 3.52 15.05
N THR A 155 -14.85 3.68 13.74
CA THR A 155 -15.58 2.76 12.84
C THR A 155 -14.74 1.60 12.33
N GLY A 156 -13.46 1.50 12.72
CA GLY A 156 -12.58 0.40 12.35
C GLY A 156 -11.85 0.58 11.00
N ASN A 157 -11.84 1.78 10.43
CA ASN A 157 -11.12 2.05 9.18
C ASN A 157 -9.62 2.24 9.47
N GLU A 158 -8.81 1.39 8.84
CA GLU A 158 -7.36 1.38 8.97
C GLU A 158 -6.74 2.42 8.04
N GLY A 159 -5.85 3.26 8.57
CA GLY A 159 -5.11 4.27 7.81
C GLY A 159 -3.86 3.70 7.13
N LEU A 160 -3.04 4.60 6.59
CA LEU A 160 -1.76 4.20 6.00
C LEU A 160 -0.77 3.73 7.08
N ALA A 161 -0.05 2.65 6.77
CA ALA A 161 1.01 2.11 7.61
C ALA A 161 2.30 2.91 7.50
N VAL A 162 2.89 3.24 8.64
CA VAL A 162 4.15 3.99 8.75
C VAL A 162 5.23 3.06 9.27
N VAL A 163 6.28 2.86 8.47
CA VAL A 163 7.49 2.12 8.87
C VAL A 163 8.28 2.99 9.86
N PRO A 164 8.73 2.45 11.01
CA PRO A 164 9.42 3.23 12.01
C PRO A 164 10.77 3.76 11.51
N GLY A 165 11.06 5.02 11.84
CA GLY A 165 12.41 5.56 11.79
C GLY A 165 13.24 5.14 13.01
N VAL A 166 14.55 5.32 12.93
CA VAL A 166 15.45 5.03 14.06
C VAL A 166 15.34 6.13 15.12
N SER A 167 15.11 5.75 16.38
CA SER A 167 15.21 6.68 17.51
C SER A 167 16.66 6.98 17.88
N GLY A 168 17.02 8.25 18.02
CA GLY A 168 18.19 8.66 18.80
C GLY A 168 19.56 8.66 18.12
N ARG A 169 19.65 9.06 16.84
CA ARG A 169 20.88 9.64 16.27
C ARG A 169 21.02 11.11 16.65
#